data_AF-A0A1L2YW99-F1
#
_entry.id   AF-A0A1L2YW99-F1
#
_cell.length_a   1.000
_cell.length_b   1.000
_cell.length_c   1.000
_cell.angle_alpha   90.00
_cell.angle_beta   90.00
_cell.angle_gamma   90.00
#
_symmetry.space_group_name_H-M   'P 1'
#
loop_
_entity.id
_entity.type
_entity.pdbx_description
1 polymer ?
#
loop_
_entity_poly.entity_id
_entity_poly.type
_entity_poly.pdbx_seq_one_letter_code
_entity_poly.pdbx_strand_id
1 'polypeptide(L)'
;MLVEVIAVTSVGAVAAEKFRTWGAAAVVMIGAGYYGEMASAGSDQYWIGFVISMAAYGYILRALQSEGEGLKAAEADQFEKIKQLILIGWIIYPLGYLAPVVSSDLADLRETLYTIADIINKVGLGVLVLGMARIKSGEKV
;
A
#
# COMPACT_ATOMS: atom_id res chain seq x y z
N MET A 1 -0.13 3.94 6.29
CA MET A 1 -0.05 2.52 5.91
C MET A 1 1.37 1.94 5.98
N LEU A 2 2.42 2.49 5.32
CA LEU A 2 3.74 1.82 5.37
C LEU A 2 4.50 2.05 6.70
N VAL A 3 4.44 3.25 7.26
CA VAL A 3 5.17 3.62 8.49
C VAL A 3 4.68 2.82 9.70
N GLU A 4 3.37 2.62 9.84
CA GLU A 4 2.79 1.80 10.91
C GLU A 4 3.17 0.32 10.79
N VAL A 5 3.33 -0.21 9.57
CA VAL A 5 3.84 -1.57 9.35
C VAL A 5 5.30 -1.65 9.79
N ILE A 6 6.14 -0.70 9.38
CA ILE A 6 7.55 -0.61 9.81
C ILE A 6 7.63 -0.55 11.34
N ALA A 7 6.75 0.23 11.98
CA ALA A 7 6.74 0.41 13.43
C ALA A 7 6.47 -0.90 14.21
N VAL A 8 5.75 -1.87 13.62
CA VAL A 8 5.46 -3.16 14.26
C VAL A 8 6.31 -4.31 13.74
N THR A 9 7.24 -4.07 12.83
CA THR A 9 8.10 -5.11 12.22
C THR A 9 9.60 -4.85 12.41
N SER A 10 9.99 -3.59 12.58
CA SER A 10 11.40 -3.18 12.60
C SER A 10 11.67 -2.14 13.68
N VAL A 11 12.92 -2.08 14.18
CA VAL A 11 13.37 -1.08 15.15
C VAL A 11 14.75 -0.52 14.79
N GLY A 12 15.13 0.59 15.44
CA GLY A 12 16.47 1.17 15.34
C GLY A 12 16.86 1.62 13.93
N ALA A 13 18.12 1.40 13.56
CA ALA A 13 18.67 1.83 12.28
C ALA A 13 17.95 1.20 11.07
N VAL A 14 17.55 -0.07 11.17
CA VAL A 14 16.81 -0.79 10.12
C VAL A 14 15.46 -0.14 9.85
N ALA A 15 14.72 0.23 10.91
CA ALA A 15 13.46 0.95 10.75
C ALA A 15 13.65 2.33 10.11
N ALA A 16 14.70 3.05 10.51
CA ALA A 16 15.01 4.37 9.95
C ALA A 16 15.40 4.30 8.47
N GLU A 17 16.11 3.25 8.05
CA GLU A 17 16.41 3.00 6.65
C GLU A 17 15.14 2.71 5.85
N LYS A 18 14.31 1.77 6.31
CA LYS A 18 13.03 1.43 5.67
C LYS A 18 12.10 2.64 5.56
N PHE A 19 12.02 3.46 6.60
CA PHE A 19 11.24 4.69 6.57
C PHE A 19 11.66 5.62 5.43
N ARG A 20 12.97 5.79 5.22
CA ARG A 20 13.50 6.63 4.13
C ARG A 20 13.27 5.99 2.77
N THR A 21 13.59 4.71 2.60
CA THR A 21 13.51 4.04 1.30
C THR A 21 12.07 3.79 0.86
N TRP A 22 11.24 3.21 1.73
CA TRP A 22 9.82 2.97 1.44
C TRP A 22 9.03 4.27 1.41
N GLY A 23 9.37 5.23 2.27
CA GLY A 23 8.77 6.57 2.26
C GLY A 23 9.07 7.30 0.95
N ALA A 24 10.32 7.29 0.48
CA ALA A 24 10.68 7.89 -0.80
C ALA A 24 9.97 7.18 -1.97
N ALA A 25 9.93 5.85 -1.97
CA ALA A 25 9.20 5.09 -2.97
C ALA A 25 7.70 5.43 -2.97
N ALA A 26 7.08 5.60 -1.80
CA ALA A 26 5.68 6.00 -1.70
C ALA A 26 5.44 7.42 -2.23
N VAL A 27 6.35 8.36 -1.95
CA VAL A 27 6.29 9.72 -2.51
C VAL A 27 6.38 9.68 -4.03
N VAL A 28 7.31 8.89 -4.60
CA VAL A 28 7.43 8.71 -6.05
C VAL A 28 6.17 8.07 -6.63
N MET A 29 5.65 7.02 -6.01
CA MET A 29 4.44 6.31 -6.44
C MET A 29 3.24 7.25 -6.56
N ILE A 30 2.96 8.02 -5.50
CA ILE A 30 1.83 8.94 -5.46
C ILE A 30 2.09 10.15 -6.35
N GLY A 31 3.30 10.71 -6.33
CA GLY A 31 3.65 11.89 -7.13
C GLY A 31 3.61 11.62 -8.63
N ALA A 32 4.13 10.48 -9.09
CA ALA A 32 4.07 10.09 -10.50
C ALA A 32 2.65 9.75 -10.95
N GLY A 33 1.87 9.07 -10.11
CA GLY A 33 0.45 8.83 -10.37
C GLY A 33 -0.30 10.15 -10.52
N TYR A 34 -0.14 11.07 -9.57
CA TYR A 34 -0.75 12.40 -9.64
C TYR A 34 -0.36 13.17 -10.91
N TYR A 35 0.93 13.18 -11.27
CA TYR A 35 1.40 13.80 -12.52
C TYR A 35 0.68 13.24 -13.75
N GLY A 36 0.51 11.91 -13.81
CA GLY A 36 -0.19 11.27 -14.92
C GLY A 36 -1.70 11.51 -14.93
N GLU A 37 -2.37 11.54 -13.77
CA GLU A 37 -3.81 11.82 -13.67
C GLU A 37 -4.18 13.27 -14.05
N MET A 38 -3.25 14.21 -13.90
CA MET A 38 -3.46 15.59 -14.35
C MET A 38 -3.43 15.75 -15.88
N ALA A 39 -2.88 14.77 -16.60
CA ALA A 39 -2.82 14.78 -18.04
C ALA A 39 -4.13 14.22 -18.66
N SER A 40 -4.31 14.45 -19.95
CA SER A 40 -5.42 13.81 -20.68
C SER A 40 -5.28 12.29 -20.64
N ALA A 41 -6.36 11.59 -20.32
CA ALA A 41 -6.39 10.13 -20.30
C ALA A 41 -5.85 9.55 -21.61
N GLY A 42 -4.90 8.62 -21.51
CA GLY A 42 -4.28 7.96 -22.67
C GLY A 42 -3.14 8.73 -23.34
N SER A 43 -2.83 9.94 -22.89
CA SER A 43 -1.65 10.69 -23.35
C SER A 43 -0.33 10.05 -22.93
N ASP A 44 0.77 10.47 -23.53
CA ASP A 44 2.12 10.01 -23.16
C ASP A 44 2.41 10.29 -21.68
N GLN A 45 2.06 11.47 -21.18
CA GLN A 45 2.27 11.86 -19.78
C GLN A 45 1.47 10.98 -18.82
N TYR A 46 0.23 10.63 -19.20
CA TYR A 46 -0.61 9.70 -18.44
C TYR A 46 0.06 8.32 -18.32
N TRP A 47 0.60 7.77 -19.41
CA TRP A 47 1.26 6.46 -19.38
C TRP A 47 2.62 6.49 -18.68
N ILE A 48 3.39 7.57 -18.86
CA ILE A 48 4.66 7.76 -18.15
C ILE A 48 4.43 7.81 -16.64
N GLY A 49 3.44 8.59 -16.18
CA GLY A 49 3.06 8.66 -14.76
C GLY A 49 2.64 7.30 -14.21
N PHE A 50 1.81 6.56 -14.97
CA PHE A 50 1.39 5.21 -14.60
C PHE A 50 2.55 4.24 -14.45
N VAL A 51 3.45 4.16 -15.43
CA VAL A 51 4.57 3.20 -15.41
C VAL A 51 5.54 3.50 -14.26
N ILE A 52 5.88 4.77 -14.04
CA ILE A 52 6.76 5.16 -12.92
C ILE A 52 6.09 4.85 -11.58
N SER A 53 4.79 5.17 -11.44
CA SER A 53 4.02 4.85 -10.24
C SER A 53 3.99 3.33 -9.99
N MET A 54 3.73 2.52 -11.02
CA MET A 54 3.68 1.07 -10.92
C MET A 54 5.04 0.43 -10.61
N ALA A 55 6.15 1.02 -11.07
CA ALA A 55 7.49 0.56 -10.70
C ALA A 55 7.76 0.76 -9.20
N ALA A 56 7.41 1.94 -8.66
CA ALA A 56 7.53 2.22 -7.23
C ALA A 56 6.56 1.37 -6.38
N TYR A 57 5.33 1.17 -6.86
CA TYR A 57 4.36 0.25 -6.27
C TYR A 57 4.91 -1.17 -6.17
N GLY A 58 5.43 -1.72 -7.28
CA GLY A 58 6.03 -3.05 -7.33
C GLY A 58 7.23 -3.20 -6.40
N TYR A 59 8.08 -2.17 -6.29
CA TYR A 59 9.17 -2.15 -5.32
C TYR A 59 8.66 -2.27 -3.88
N ILE A 60 7.65 -1.48 -3.49
CA ILE A 60 7.06 -1.51 -2.15
C ILE A 60 6.44 -2.88 -1.86
N LEU A 61 5.66 -3.43 -2.80
CA LEU A 61 5.03 -4.74 -2.59
C LEU A 61 6.05 -5.86 -2.43
N ARG A 62 7.14 -5.83 -3.21
CA ARG A 62 8.23 -6.79 -3.08
C ARG A 62 8.92 -6.67 -1.72
N ALA A 63 9.21 -5.45 -1.28
CA ALA A 63 9.82 -5.22 0.03
C ALA A 63 8.91 -5.69 1.18
N LEU A 64 7.59 -5.47 1.07
CA LEU A 64 6.60 -5.95 2.02
C LEU A 64 6.53 -7.48 2.09
N GLN A 65 6.70 -8.18 0.97
CA GLN A 65 6.71 -9.65 0.95
C GLN A 65 7.86 -10.23 1.79
N SER A 66 9.04 -9.62 1.73
CA SER A 66 10.21 -10.04 2.52
C SER A 66 10.18 -9.56 3.98
N GLU A 67 9.33 -8.59 4.34
CA GLU A 67 9.33 -7.98 5.68
C GLU A 67 8.91 -8.97 6.78
N GLY A 68 8.17 -10.01 6.43
CA GLY A 68 7.76 -11.07 7.37
C GLY A 68 8.84 -12.12 7.63
N GLU A 69 9.97 -12.07 6.93
CA GLU A 69 11.06 -13.04 7.08
C GLU A 69 11.67 -12.97 8.48
N GLY A 70 11.51 -14.05 9.26
CA GLY A 70 12.01 -14.16 10.63
C GLY A 70 10.95 -14.03 11.72
N LEU A 71 9.73 -13.58 11.40
CA LEU A 71 8.60 -13.66 12.32
C LEU A 71 8.19 -15.12 12.57
N LYS A 72 7.69 -15.41 13.77
CA LYS A 72 7.32 -16.78 14.18
C LYS A 72 5.96 -16.81 14.86
N ALA A 73 5.29 -17.96 14.80
CA ALA A 73 4.02 -18.23 15.48
C ALA A 73 2.99 -17.11 15.24
N ALA A 74 2.36 -16.60 16.31
CA ALA A 74 1.31 -15.60 16.23
C ALA A 74 1.73 -14.31 15.51
N GLU A 75 3.01 -13.92 15.57
CA GLU A 75 3.49 -12.75 14.83
C GLU A 75 3.50 -13.01 13.31
N ALA A 76 3.92 -14.20 12.88
CA ALA A 76 3.91 -14.56 11.46
C ALA A 76 2.47 -14.60 10.91
N ASP A 77 1.56 -15.24 11.65
CA ASP A 77 0.15 -15.33 11.25
C ASP A 77 -0.52 -13.96 11.18
N GLN A 78 -0.21 -13.07 12.13
CA GLN A 78 -0.77 -11.73 12.14
C GLN A 78 -0.16 -10.84 11.04
N PHE A 79 1.14 -10.97 10.77
CA PHE A 79 1.78 -10.27 9.67
C PHE A 79 1.25 -10.73 8.32
N GLU A 80 0.95 -12.01 8.14
CA GLU A 80 0.36 -12.52 6.90
C GLU A 80 -0.96 -11.81 6.57
N LYS A 81 -1.81 -11.55 7.59
CA LYS A 81 -3.05 -10.79 7.39
C LYS A 81 -2.79 -9.35 6.97
N ILE A 82 -1.82 -8.68 7.61
CA ILE A 82 -1.40 -7.31 7.24
C ILE A 82 -0.93 -7.29 5.78
N LYS A 83 -0.07 -8.24 5.42
CA LYS A 83 0.49 -8.39 4.08
C LYS A 83 -0.61 -8.62 3.04
N GLN A 84 -1.52 -9.57 3.29
CA GLN A 84 -2.61 -9.88 2.36
C GLN A 84 -3.59 -8.72 2.19
N LEU A 85 -3.91 -8.00 3.28
CA LEU A 85 -4.74 -6.80 3.20
C LEU A 85 -4.12 -5.78 2.24
N ILE A 86 -2.82 -5.51 2.36
CA ILE A 86 -2.14 -4.55 1.49
C ILE A 86 -2.04 -5.07 0.06
N LEU A 87 -1.56 -6.31 -0.13
CA LEU A 87 -1.37 -6.89 -1.47
C LEU A 87 -2.66 -6.96 -2.28
N ILE A 88 -3.77 -7.35 -1.65
CA ILE A 88 -5.07 -7.49 -2.33
C ILE A 88 -5.77 -6.13 -2.37
N GLY A 89 -5.87 -5.47 -1.22
CA GLY A 89 -6.64 -4.25 -1.06
C GLY A 89 -6.10 -3.08 -1.87
N TRP A 90 -4.79 -3.06 -2.18
CA TRP A 90 -4.21 -1.98 -2.98
C TRP A 90 -4.36 -2.16 -4.50
N ILE A 91 -4.78 -3.33 -4.99
CA ILE A 91 -4.95 -3.57 -6.45
C ILE A 91 -5.99 -2.62 -7.05
N ILE A 92 -6.97 -2.19 -6.26
CA ILE A 92 -8.03 -1.30 -6.73
C ILE A 92 -7.51 0.05 -7.20
N TYR A 93 -6.45 0.58 -6.59
CA TYR A 93 -5.92 1.91 -6.91
C TYR A 93 -5.39 2.00 -8.36
N PRO A 94 -4.46 1.15 -8.83
CA PRO A 94 -4.05 1.17 -10.23
C PRO A 94 -5.18 0.80 -11.20
N LEU A 95 -6.15 -0.04 -10.80
CA LEU A 95 -7.32 -0.31 -11.65
C LEU A 95 -8.18 0.94 -11.83
N GLY A 96 -8.40 1.73 -10.78
CA GLY A 96 -9.14 2.98 -10.89
C GLY A 96 -8.37 4.06 -11.66
N TYR A 97 -7.04 4.06 -11.61
CA TYR A 97 -6.22 4.93 -12.47
C TYR A 97 -6.50 4.65 -13.95
N LEU A 98 -6.62 3.37 -14.32
CA LEU A 98 -6.91 2.91 -15.69
C LEU A 98 -8.37 3.09 -16.12
N ALA A 99 -9.31 3.34 -15.20
CA ALA A 99 -10.74 3.43 -15.53
C ALA A 99 -11.06 4.46 -16.64
N PRO A 100 -10.49 5.68 -16.66
CA PRO A 100 -10.82 6.69 -17.68
C PRO A 100 -10.41 6.31 -19.11
N VAL A 101 -9.37 5.48 -19.29
CA VAL A 101 -8.98 5.00 -20.63
C VAL A 101 -9.81 3.81 -21.10
N VAL A 102 -10.56 3.17 -20.19
CA VAL A 102 -11.54 2.12 -20.51
C VAL A 102 -12.88 2.74 -20.84
N SER A 103 -13.38 3.64 -20.00
CA SER A 103 -14.61 4.41 -20.25
C SER A 103 -14.71 5.61 -19.29
N SER A 104 -15.16 6.75 -19.82
CA SER A 104 -15.46 7.96 -19.03
C SER A 104 -16.61 7.75 -18.04
N ASP A 105 -17.52 6.81 -18.32
CA ASP A 105 -18.72 6.58 -17.50
C ASP A 105 -18.41 5.86 -16.18
N LEU A 106 -17.17 5.41 -16.00
CA LEU A 106 -16.72 4.71 -14.80
C LEU A 106 -16.31 5.67 -13.67
N ALA A 107 -16.36 6.99 -13.86
CA ALA A 107 -15.90 7.97 -12.88
C ALA A 107 -16.60 7.81 -11.52
N ASP A 108 -17.94 7.81 -11.49
CA ASP A 108 -18.70 7.69 -10.24
C ASP A 108 -18.48 6.34 -9.55
N LEU A 109 -18.39 5.27 -10.35
CA LEU A 109 -18.11 3.93 -9.84
C LEU A 109 -16.70 3.86 -9.24
N ARG A 110 -15.70 4.48 -9.88
CA ARG A 110 -14.33 4.55 -9.38
C ARG A 110 -14.28 5.21 -8.00
N GLU A 111 -14.89 6.39 -7.85
CA GLU A 111 -14.89 7.11 -6.56
C GLU A 111 -15.62 6.31 -5.46
N THR A 112 -16.72 5.65 -5.83
CA THR A 112 -17.45 4.74 -4.92
C THR A 112 -16.55 3.60 -4.44
N LEU A 113 -15.85 2.94 -5.37
CA LEU A 113 -14.95 1.82 -5.05
C LEU A 113 -13.74 2.28 -4.25
N TYR A 114 -13.16 3.45 -4.57
CA TYR A 114 -12.06 4.04 -3.80
C TYR A 114 -12.47 4.36 -2.37
N THR A 115 -13.66 4.90 -2.17
CA THR A 115 -14.18 5.18 -0.82
C THR A 115 -14.30 3.90 0.00
N ILE A 116 -14.88 2.85 -0.57
CA ILE A 116 -15.01 1.54 0.08
C ILE A 116 -13.63 0.95 0.38
N ALA A 117 -12.74 0.97 -0.61
CA ALA A 117 -11.37 0.48 -0.46
C ALA A 117 -10.61 1.22 0.63
N ASP A 118 -10.75 2.54 0.72
CA ASP A 118 -10.08 3.34 1.74
C ASP A 118 -10.55 3.01 3.15
N ILE A 119 -11.87 2.81 3.35
CA ILE A 119 -12.40 2.37 4.64
C ILE A 119 -11.78 1.02 5.00
N ILE A 120 -11.81 0.04 4.10
CA ILE A 120 -11.29 -1.31 4.35
C ILE A 120 -9.77 -1.27 4.60
N ASN A 121 -9.00 -0.62 3.74
CA ASN A 121 -7.54 -0.61 3.79
C ASN A 121 -7.02 0.19 4.98
N LYS A 122 -7.58 1.36 5.27
CA LYS A 122 -7.08 2.22 6.35
C LYS A 122 -7.53 1.71 7.71
N VAL A 123 -8.82 1.45 7.89
CA VAL A 123 -9.35 0.95 9.17
C VAL A 123 -8.88 -0.48 9.42
N GLY A 124 -8.97 -1.34 8.40
CA GLY A 124 -8.52 -2.73 8.49
C GLY A 124 -7.04 -2.83 8.84
N LEU A 125 -6.17 -2.02 8.23
CA LEU A 125 -4.75 -2.04 8.56
C LEU A 125 -4.52 -1.58 9.99
N GLY A 126 -5.18 -0.50 10.43
CA GLY A 126 -5.08 -0.04 11.82
C GLY A 126 -5.46 -1.12 12.84
N VAL A 127 -6.54 -1.86 12.57
CA VAL A 127 -6.97 -2.98 13.43
C VAL A 127 -5.94 -4.13 13.42
N LEU A 128 -5.40 -4.49 12.27
CA LEU A 128 -4.41 -5.57 12.18
C LEU A 128 -3.06 -5.21 12.81
N VAL A 129 -2.63 -3.96 12.66
CA VAL A 129 -1.43 -3.40 13.31
C VAL A 129 -1.61 -3.37 14.83
N LEU A 130 -2.79 -2.96 15.32
CA LEU A 130 -3.11 -3.07 16.74
C LEU A 130 -3.03 -4.52 17.23
N GLY A 131 -3.56 -5.48 16.46
CA GLY A 131 -3.44 -6.91 16.77
C GLY A 131 -1.97 -7.35 16.91
N MET A 132 -1.09 -6.91 16.00
CA MET A 132 0.35 -7.18 16.10
C MET A 132 0.95 -6.58 17.37
N ALA A 133 0.58 -5.34 17.70
CA ALA A 133 1.08 -4.68 18.91
C ALA A 133 0.66 -5.41 20.20
N ARG A 134 -0.57 -5.94 20.27
CA ARG A 134 -1.05 -6.75 21.40
C ARG A 134 -0.26 -8.04 21.58
N ILE A 135 -0.03 -8.76 20.48
CA ILE A 135 0.79 -9.98 20.46
C ILE A 135 2.21 -9.67 20.96
N LYS A 136 2.84 -8.61 20.44
CA LYS A 136 4.19 -8.19 20.86
C LYS A 136 4.27 -7.72 22.30
N SER A 137 3.16 -7.25 22.88
CA SER A 137 3.09 -6.81 24.27
C SER A 137 2.79 -7.95 25.25
N GLY A 138 2.59 -9.19 24.77
CA GLY A 138 2.26 -10.35 25.61
C GLY A 138 0.86 -10.30 26.22
N GLU A 139 -0.04 -9.48 25.66
CA GLU A 139 -1.44 -9.45 26.08
C GLU A 139 -2.06 -10.81 25.74
N LYS A 140 -2.78 -11.42 26.69
CA LYS A 140 -3.46 -12.71 26.46
C LYS A 140 -4.63 -12.46 25.51
N VAL A 141 -4.40 -12.72 24.22
CA VAL A 141 -5.43 -12.69 23.17
C VAL A 141 -6.20 -13.99 23.16
#